data_AF-A0A6N2VT46-F1
#
_entry.id   AF-A0A6N2VT46-F1
#
_cell.length_a   1.000
_cell.length_b   1.000
_cell.length_c   1.000
_cell.angle_alpha   90.00
_cell.angle_beta   90.00
_cell.angle_gamma   90.00
#
_symmetry.space_group_name_H-M   'P 1'
#
loop_
_entity.id
_entity.type
_entity.pdbx_description
1 polymer ?
#
loop_
_entity_poly.entity_id
_entity_poly.type
_entity_poly.pdbx_seq_one_letter_code
_entity_poly.pdbx_strand_id
1 'polypeptide(L)'
;MRLKSHVKYWGRNAFVWTGISLACVLGFWIMNQLSSAKYVQGIGLAATFLVYLAVVGAFVSMIAVISTFQTEIPRLVSMNVTRKAAVWGLAAGHAATALLHILLGILIWCIFGIGEAEIVVFIASLITSVMLGFGGFGMLLGAAALRWGKIGTIIMVAVIMVMTIGITTFIALRGENFLQGFSMETRMDLNFWPLALIAAVFYLFTAAAAAMFTRKIEVRV
;
A
#
# COMPACT_ATOMS: atom_id res chain seq x y z
N MET A 1 -16.71 13.41 21.67
CA MET A 1 -17.12 12.43 20.62
C MET A 1 -16.31 11.15 20.83
N ARG A 2 -16.97 10.01 21.08
CA ARG A 2 -16.39 8.85 21.78
C ARG A 2 -16.20 7.68 20.80
N LEU A 3 -14.94 7.28 20.54
CA LEU A 3 -14.46 6.05 19.84
C LEU A 3 -15.14 5.62 18.52
N LYS A 4 -16.46 5.40 18.51
CA LYS A 4 -17.30 4.96 17.38
C LYS A 4 -17.17 5.88 16.16
N SER A 5 -17.00 7.19 16.35
CA SER A 5 -16.77 8.14 15.26
C SER A 5 -15.44 7.92 14.56
N HIS A 6 -14.38 7.58 15.30
CA HIS A 6 -13.04 7.36 14.75
C HIS A 6 -12.95 6.02 14.02
N VAL A 7 -13.54 4.96 14.57
CA VAL A 7 -13.61 3.64 13.90
C VAL A 7 -14.38 3.76 12.58
N LYS A 8 -15.52 4.47 12.58
CA LYS A 8 -16.27 4.73 11.35
C LYS A 8 -15.47 5.55 10.32
N TYR A 9 -14.73 6.55 10.77
CA TYR A 9 -13.93 7.41 9.90
C TYR A 9 -12.81 6.61 9.19
N TRP A 10 -11.99 5.88 9.94
CA TRP A 10 -10.90 5.10 9.37
C TRP A 10 -11.39 3.91 8.55
N GLY A 11 -12.49 3.26 8.98
CA GLY A 11 -13.15 2.22 8.20
C GLY A 11 -13.63 2.74 6.84
N ARG A 12 -14.32 3.89 6.80
CA ARG A 12 -14.74 4.52 5.54
C ARG A 12 -13.54 4.81 4.63
N ASN A 13 -12.49 5.41 5.17
CA ASN A 13 -11.31 5.73 4.38
C ASN A 13 -10.62 4.46 3.86
N ALA A 14 -10.61 3.37 4.64
CA ALA A 14 -10.05 2.10 4.19
C ALA A 14 -10.79 1.54 2.96
N PHE A 15 -12.13 1.63 2.94
CA PHE A 15 -12.94 1.28 1.76
C PHE A 15 -12.69 2.21 0.58
N VAL A 16 -12.59 3.53 0.82
CA VAL A 16 -12.31 4.51 -0.24
C VAL A 16 -10.95 4.25 -0.89
N TRP A 17 -9.89 4.05 -0.10
CA TRP A 17 -8.55 3.77 -0.62
C TRP A 17 -8.49 2.44 -1.38
N THR A 18 -9.21 1.43 -0.89
CA THR A 18 -9.35 0.15 -1.62
C THR A 18 -10.11 0.34 -2.93
N GLY A 19 -11.20 1.10 -2.93
CA GLY A 19 -11.98 1.40 -4.13
C GLY A 19 -11.20 2.19 -5.18
N ILE A 20 -10.41 3.19 -4.76
CA ILE A 20 -9.51 3.93 -5.64
C ILE A 20 -8.47 2.98 -6.25
N SER A 21 -7.86 2.12 -5.43
CA SER A 21 -6.89 1.14 -5.90
C SER A 21 -7.51 0.20 -6.94
N LEU A 22 -8.69 -0.35 -6.66
CA LEU A 22 -9.43 -1.20 -7.59
C LEU A 22 -9.76 -0.46 -8.90
N ALA A 23 -10.24 0.78 -8.84
CA ALA A 23 -10.54 1.57 -10.02
C ALA A 23 -9.28 1.84 -10.87
N CYS A 24 -8.14 2.14 -10.23
CA CYS A 24 -6.87 2.32 -10.91
C CYS A 24 -6.37 1.02 -11.56
N VAL A 25 -6.51 -0.13 -10.88
CA VAL A 25 -6.16 -1.44 -11.46
C VAL A 25 -7.03 -1.75 -12.67
N LEU A 26 -8.34 -1.56 -12.57
CA LEU A 26 -9.28 -1.78 -13.68
C LEU A 26 -8.97 -0.86 -14.87
N GLY A 27 -8.69 0.42 -14.61
CA GLY A 27 -8.27 1.37 -15.64
C GLY A 27 -6.97 0.94 -16.33
N PHE A 28 -5.95 0.56 -15.57
CA PHE A 28 -4.69 0.07 -16.12
C PHE A 28 -4.87 -1.21 -16.93
N TRP A 29 -5.72 -2.12 -16.44
CA TRP A 29 -6.04 -3.37 -17.10
C TRP A 29 -6.78 -3.15 -18.43
N ILE A 30 -7.77 -2.26 -18.48
CA ILE A 30 -8.46 -1.88 -19.73
C ILE A 30 -7.47 -1.31 -20.76
N MET A 31 -6.61 -0.39 -20.33
CA MET A 31 -5.59 0.23 -21.20
C MET A 31 -4.61 -0.81 -21.75
N ASN A 32 -4.22 -1.81 -20.95
CA ASN A 32 -3.30 -2.86 -21.38
C ASN A 32 -3.95 -3.89 -22.32
N GLN A 33 -5.20 -4.28 -22.06
CA GLN A 33 -5.94 -5.22 -22.92
C GLN A 33 -6.20 -4.64 -24.32
N LEU A 34 -6.39 -3.32 -24.42
CA LEU A 34 -6.47 -2.63 -25.72
C LEU A 34 -5.15 -2.68 -26.51
N SER A 35 -4.02 -2.89 -25.83
CA SER A 35 -2.68 -2.88 -26.43
C SER A 35 -2.12 -4.27 -26.78
N SER A 36 -2.61 -5.36 -26.16
CA SER A 36 -2.11 -6.71 -26.47
C SER A 36 -3.16 -7.81 -26.27
N ALA A 37 -3.48 -8.54 -27.35
CA ALA A 37 -4.42 -9.67 -27.35
C ALA A 37 -3.87 -10.95 -26.68
N LYS A 38 -2.64 -10.93 -26.15
CA LYS A 38 -1.92 -12.12 -25.66
C LYS A 38 -2.30 -12.57 -24.24
N TYR A 39 -3.06 -11.78 -23.48
CA TYR A 39 -3.34 -12.04 -22.05
C TYR A 39 -4.79 -12.46 -21.74
N VAL A 40 -5.52 -13.00 -22.72
CA VAL A 40 -6.98 -13.22 -22.63
C VAL A 40 -7.38 -14.55 -21.98
N GLN A 41 -6.46 -15.36 -21.43
CA GLN A 41 -6.80 -16.67 -20.84
C GLN A 41 -6.67 -16.73 -19.31
N GLY A 42 -7.66 -17.37 -18.67
CA GLY A 42 -8.07 -17.25 -17.25
C GLY A 42 -6.96 -17.18 -16.20
N ILE A 43 -6.03 -18.14 -16.17
CA ILE A 43 -4.97 -18.19 -15.14
C ILE A 43 -3.97 -17.03 -15.30
N GLY A 44 -3.60 -16.69 -16.54
CA GLY A 44 -2.73 -15.55 -16.83
C GLY A 44 -3.40 -14.22 -16.48
N LEU A 45 -4.71 -14.13 -16.64
CA LEU A 45 -5.50 -12.97 -16.24
C LEU A 45 -5.50 -12.75 -14.72
N ALA A 46 -5.72 -13.82 -13.95
CA ALA A 46 -5.73 -13.77 -12.49
C ALA A 46 -4.35 -13.36 -11.94
N ALA A 47 -3.28 -13.98 -12.46
CA ALA A 47 -1.91 -13.71 -12.06
C ALA A 47 -1.48 -12.27 -12.34
N THR A 48 -1.75 -11.76 -13.54
CA THR A 48 -1.40 -10.37 -13.91
C THR A 48 -2.20 -9.36 -13.10
N PHE A 49 -3.49 -9.62 -12.84
CA PHE A 49 -4.31 -8.76 -11.98
C PHE A 49 -3.74 -8.66 -10.57
N LEU A 50 -3.30 -9.78 -9.97
CA LEU A 50 -2.73 -9.79 -8.62
C LEU A 50 -1.47 -8.91 -8.51
N VAL A 51 -0.59 -8.98 -9.51
CA VAL A 51 0.59 -8.12 -9.57
C VAL A 51 0.19 -6.64 -9.67
N TYR A 52 -0.78 -6.31 -10.53
CA TYR A 52 -1.27 -4.94 -10.62
C TYR A 52 -1.96 -4.47 -9.34
N LEU A 53 -2.75 -5.32 -8.68
CA LEU A 53 -3.39 -5.03 -7.41
C LEU A 53 -2.37 -4.73 -6.32
N ALA A 54 -1.29 -5.50 -6.24
CA ALA A 54 -0.21 -5.26 -5.28
C ALA A 54 0.51 -3.93 -5.58
N VAL A 55 0.90 -3.69 -6.82
CA VAL A 55 1.66 -2.48 -7.21
C VAL A 55 0.82 -1.20 -7.06
N VAL A 56 -0.39 -1.19 -7.60
CA VAL A 56 -1.30 -0.05 -7.53
C VAL A 56 -1.73 0.19 -6.08
N GLY A 57 -2.07 -0.88 -5.36
CA GLY A 57 -2.40 -0.78 -3.94
C GLY A 57 -1.26 -0.17 -3.12
N ALA A 58 0.01 -0.47 -3.45
CA ALA A 58 1.17 0.09 -2.74
C ALA A 58 1.29 1.58 -2.99
N PHE A 59 1.15 1.98 -4.25
CA PHE A 59 1.23 3.37 -4.66
C PHE A 59 0.11 4.22 -4.04
N VAL A 60 -1.14 3.75 -4.14
CA VAL A 60 -2.31 4.43 -3.56
C VAL A 60 -2.19 4.48 -2.03
N SER A 61 -1.77 3.39 -1.38
CA SER A 61 -1.58 3.36 0.07
C SER A 61 -0.52 4.37 0.53
N MET A 62 0.62 4.43 -0.15
CA MET A 62 1.69 5.39 0.19
C MET A 62 1.21 6.83 0.06
N ILE A 63 0.55 7.18 -1.04
CA ILE A 63 0.02 8.55 -1.27
C ILE A 63 -1.06 8.87 -0.23
N ALA A 64 -1.99 7.96 0.00
CA ALA A 64 -3.09 8.16 0.95
C ALA A 64 -2.55 8.41 2.36
N VAL A 65 -1.55 7.64 2.80
CA VAL A 65 -0.91 7.82 4.10
C VAL A 65 -0.21 9.17 4.18
N ILE A 66 0.65 9.51 3.21
CA ILE A 66 1.36 10.79 3.17
C ILE A 66 0.37 11.96 3.20
N SER A 67 -0.65 11.92 2.36
CA SER A 67 -1.70 12.93 2.28
C SER A 67 -2.41 13.07 3.63
N THR A 68 -2.75 11.95 4.27
CA THR A 68 -3.39 11.95 5.60
C THR A 68 -2.52 12.64 6.65
N PHE A 69 -1.20 12.46 6.61
CA PHE A 69 -0.29 13.21 7.50
C PHE A 69 -0.33 14.71 7.26
N GLN A 70 -0.49 15.14 6.00
CA GLN A 70 -0.48 16.56 5.65
C GLN A 70 -1.82 17.26 5.89
N THR A 71 -2.95 16.56 5.72
CA THR A 71 -4.29 17.19 5.72
C THR A 71 -5.17 16.73 6.88
N GLU A 72 -5.30 15.42 7.08
CA GLU A 72 -6.27 14.86 8.01
C GLU A 72 -5.75 14.81 9.45
N ILE A 73 -4.48 14.53 9.68
CA ILE A 73 -3.92 14.55 11.04
C ILE A 73 -4.01 15.94 11.67
N PRO A 74 -3.58 17.04 11.01
CA PRO A 74 -3.78 18.39 11.55
C PRO A 74 -5.25 18.71 11.84
N ARG A 75 -6.15 18.33 10.95
CA ARG A 75 -7.61 18.50 11.11
C ARG A 75 -8.16 17.71 12.30
N LEU A 76 -7.77 16.46 12.49
CA LEU A 76 -8.21 15.66 13.62
C LEU A 76 -7.71 16.27 14.93
N VAL A 77 -6.48 16.80 14.95
CA VAL A 77 -5.90 17.46 16.12
C VAL A 77 -6.64 18.76 16.45
N SER A 78 -7.03 19.56 15.46
CA SER A 78 -7.87 20.76 15.69
C SER A 78 -9.27 20.41 16.22
N MET A 79 -9.75 19.19 15.98
CA MET A 79 -10.99 18.64 16.53
C MET A 79 -10.80 17.94 17.90
N ASN A 80 -9.72 18.23 18.63
CA ASN A 80 -9.37 17.66 19.94
C ASN A 80 -9.05 16.15 19.95
N VAL A 81 -8.67 15.56 18.81
CA VAL A 81 -8.13 14.19 18.78
C VAL A 81 -6.65 14.23 19.19
N THR A 82 -6.23 13.34 20.09
CA THR A 82 -4.81 13.24 20.44
C THR A 82 -3.99 12.82 19.22
N ARG A 83 -2.80 13.41 19.04
CA ARG A 83 -1.88 13.08 17.93
C ARG A 83 -1.59 11.58 17.85
N LYS A 84 -1.39 10.96 19.03
CA LYS A 84 -1.20 9.51 19.16
C LYS A 84 -2.41 8.74 18.62
N ALA A 85 -3.63 9.10 19.01
CA ALA A 85 -4.83 8.43 18.52
C ALA A 85 -5.05 8.64 17.01
N ALA A 86 -4.71 9.82 16.46
CA ALA A 86 -4.78 10.07 15.03
C ALA A 86 -3.82 9.17 14.24
N VAL A 87 -2.56 9.07 14.67
CA VAL A 87 -1.55 8.22 14.00
C VAL A 87 -1.89 6.73 14.11
N TRP A 88 -2.26 6.24 15.30
CA TRP A 88 -2.66 4.83 15.46
C TRP A 88 -3.96 4.51 14.73
N GLY A 89 -4.88 5.47 14.63
CA GLY A 89 -6.09 5.34 13.82
C GLY A 89 -5.77 5.22 12.33
N LEU A 90 -4.85 6.04 11.81
CA LEU A 90 -4.33 5.90 10.44
C LEU A 90 -3.67 4.53 10.23
N ALA A 91 -2.82 4.08 11.16
CA ALA A 91 -2.18 2.78 11.06
C ALA A 91 -3.17 1.62 11.07
N ALA A 92 -4.21 1.68 11.89
CA ALA A 92 -5.28 0.69 11.88
C ALA A 92 -6.11 0.76 10.59
N GLY A 93 -6.43 1.97 10.12
CA GLY A 93 -7.18 2.18 8.87
C GLY A 93 -6.44 1.62 7.65
N HIS A 94 -5.14 1.88 7.55
CA HIS A 94 -4.34 1.29 6.48
C HIS A 94 -4.17 -0.23 6.64
N ALA A 95 -3.98 -0.75 7.86
CA ALA A 95 -3.96 -2.21 8.05
C ALA A 95 -5.27 -2.86 7.56
N ALA A 96 -6.41 -2.20 7.78
CA ALA A 96 -7.69 -2.63 7.22
C ALA A 96 -7.73 -2.55 5.69
N THR A 97 -7.15 -1.51 5.07
CA THR A 97 -6.97 -1.44 3.60
C THR A 97 -6.12 -2.61 3.09
N ALA A 98 -5.03 -2.95 3.76
CA ALA A 98 -4.19 -4.08 3.37
C ALA A 98 -4.97 -5.40 3.43
N LEU A 99 -5.76 -5.60 4.49
CA LEU A 99 -6.65 -6.76 4.63
C LEU A 99 -7.69 -6.82 3.50
N LEU A 100 -8.31 -5.68 3.15
CA LEU A 100 -9.27 -5.62 2.04
C LEU A 100 -8.62 -5.99 0.70
N HIS A 101 -7.37 -5.59 0.45
CA HIS A 101 -6.64 -6.00 -0.75
C HIS A 101 -6.31 -7.50 -0.76
N ILE A 102 -5.95 -8.07 0.39
CA ILE A 102 -5.73 -9.52 0.52
C ILE A 102 -7.03 -10.27 0.19
N LEU A 103 -8.15 -9.87 0.79
CA LEU A 103 -9.45 -10.49 0.54
C LEU A 103 -9.87 -10.37 -0.92
N LEU A 104 -9.63 -9.20 -1.54
CA LEU A 104 -9.91 -8.98 -2.96
C LEU A 104 -9.03 -9.86 -3.85
N GLY A 105 -7.73 -9.98 -3.53
CA GLY A 105 -6.81 -10.85 -4.25
C GLY A 105 -7.22 -12.31 -4.18
N ILE A 106 -7.57 -12.79 -2.98
CA ILE A 106 -8.07 -14.16 -2.77
C ILE A 106 -9.38 -14.38 -3.53
N LEU A 107 -10.32 -13.44 -3.47
CA LEU A 107 -11.60 -13.53 -4.17
C LEU A 107 -11.39 -13.66 -5.69
N ILE A 108 -10.54 -12.82 -6.26
CA ILE A 108 -10.25 -12.84 -7.70
C ILE A 108 -9.56 -14.14 -8.09
N TRP A 109 -8.65 -14.65 -7.26
CA TRP A 109 -8.05 -15.97 -7.47
C TRP A 109 -9.10 -17.08 -7.42
N CYS A 110 -10.02 -17.08 -6.47
CA CYS A 110 -11.08 -18.10 -6.41
C CYS A 110 -12.04 -18.05 -7.62
N ILE A 111 -12.19 -16.90 -8.27
CA ILE A 111 -13.05 -16.74 -9.46
C ILE A 111 -12.34 -17.18 -10.74
N PHE A 112 -11.06 -16.86 -10.90
CA PHE A 112 -10.33 -17.00 -12.17
C PHE A 112 -9.14 -17.97 -12.14
N GLY A 113 -8.67 -18.35 -10.95
CA GLY A 113 -7.57 -19.29 -10.69
C GLY A 113 -8.08 -20.61 -10.11
N ILE A 114 -7.29 -21.67 -10.28
CA ILE A 114 -7.59 -22.99 -9.71
C ILE A 114 -7.36 -22.86 -8.19
N GLY A 115 -8.38 -23.16 -7.38
CA GLY A 115 -8.46 -22.84 -5.94
C GLY A 115 -7.50 -23.61 -5.02
N GLU A 116 -6.20 -23.48 -5.24
CA GLU A 116 -5.15 -24.16 -4.46
C GLU A 116 -4.75 -23.34 -3.22
N ALA A 117 -4.65 -24.02 -2.08
CA ALA A 117 -4.35 -23.38 -0.78
C ALA A 117 -2.97 -22.70 -0.75
N GLU A 118 -1.98 -23.25 -1.45
CA GLU A 118 -0.63 -22.68 -1.56
C GLU A 118 -0.65 -21.29 -2.21
N ILE A 119 -1.55 -21.09 -3.17
CA ILE A 119 -1.67 -19.82 -3.90
C ILE A 119 -2.36 -18.77 -3.03
N VAL A 120 -3.31 -19.16 -2.19
CA VAL A 120 -3.90 -18.26 -1.19
C VAL A 120 -2.82 -17.73 -0.22
N VAL A 121 -1.92 -18.60 0.23
CA VAL A 121 -0.79 -18.22 1.10
C VAL A 121 0.18 -17.29 0.38
N PHE A 122 0.49 -17.58 -0.89
CA PHE A 122 1.31 -16.70 -1.73
C PHE A 122 0.68 -15.32 -1.90
N ILE A 123 -0.62 -15.24 -2.25
CA ILE A 123 -1.34 -13.98 -2.44
C ILE A 123 -1.34 -13.16 -1.15
N ALA A 124 -1.69 -13.79 -0.03
CA ALA A 124 -1.75 -13.13 1.26
C ALA A 124 -0.38 -12.58 1.66
N SER A 125 0.69 -13.36 1.53
CA SER A 125 2.05 -12.94 1.90
C SER A 125 2.62 -11.87 0.97
N LEU A 126 2.40 -11.95 -0.35
CA LEU A 126 2.80 -10.95 -1.32
C LEU A 126 2.12 -9.59 -1.05
N ILE A 127 0.79 -9.58 -0.99
CA ILE A 127 0.02 -8.35 -0.78
C ILE A 127 0.36 -7.76 0.59
N THR A 128 0.44 -8.58 1.65
CA THR A 128 0.83 -8.11 2.99
C THR A 128 2.19 -7.41 2.97
N SER A 129 3.20 -8.06 2.37
CA SER A 129 4.55 -7.54 2.30
C SER A 129 4.60 -6.16 1.63
N VAL A 130 3.94 -6.04 0.49
CA VAL A 130 3.94 -4.82 -0.32
C VAL A 130 3.12 -3.71 0.36
N MET A 131 1.92 -4.02 0.83
CA MET A 131 1.04 -3.04 1.48
C MET A 131 1.68 -2.48 2.75
N LEU A 132 2.13 -3.35 3.66
CA LEU A 132 2.68 -2.92 4.94
C LEU A 132 4.05 -2.25 4.77
N GLY A 133 4.87 -2.72 3.82
CA GLY A 133 6.14 -2.08 3.49
C GLY A 133 5.94 -0.63 3.03
N PHE A 134 5.15 -0.41 1.97
CA PHE A 134 4.88 0.93 1.45
C PHE A 134 4.10 1.80 2.42
N GLY A 135 3.19 1.21 3.20
CA GLY A 135 2.50 1.87 4.29
C GLY A 135 3.44 2.44 5.33
N GLY A 136 4.40 1.64 5.78
CA GLY A 136 5.39 2.05 6.77
C GLY A 136 6.28 3.17 6.26
N PHE A 137 6.73 3.08 5.00
CA PHE A 137 7.45 4.17 4.33
C PHE A 137 6.60 5.45 4.27
N GLY A 138 5.35 5.35 3.83
CA GLY A 138 4.42 6.47 3.80
C GLY A 138 4.24 7.13 5.16
N MET A 139 4.21 6.34 6.25
CA MET A 139 4.09 6.89 7.60
C MET A 139 5.32 7.66 8.04
N LEU A 140 6.52 7.13 7.79
CA LEU A 140 7.77 7.83 8.13
C LEU A 140 7.90 9.14 7.35
N LEU A 141 7.68 9.08 6.03
CA LEU A 141 7.80 10.23 5.16
C LEU A 141 6.74 11.28 5.45
N GLY A 142 5.48 10.85 5.63
CA GLY A 142 4.38 11.73 6.01
C GLY A 142 4.62 12.40 7.36
N ALA A 143 5.09 11.65 8.37
CA ALA A 143 5.42 12.21 9.69
C ALA A 143 6.62 13.17 9.64
N ALA A 144 7.64 12.86 8.83
CA ALA A 144 8.80 13.72 8.61
C ALA A 144 8.41 15.03 7.91
N ALA A 145 7.59 14.95 6.86
CA ALA A 145 7.04 16.11 6.15
C ALA A 145 6.21 16.98 7.09
N LEU A 146 5.35 16.37 7.91
CA LEU A 146 4.54 17.09 8.87
C LEU A 146 5.38 17.76 9.98
N ARG A 147 6.45 17.10 10.44
CA ARG A 147 7.30 17.63 11.52
C ARG A 147 8.22 18.76 11.06
N TRP A 148 8.85 18.62 9.90
CA TRP A 148 9.85 19.56 9.41
C TRP A 148 9.31 20.52 8.35
N GLY A 149 8.01 20.50 8.08
CA GLY A 149 7.35 21.38 7.11
C GLY A 149 8.01 21.29 5.74
N LYS A 150 8.43 22.45 5.20
CA LYS A 150 9.07 22.53 3.87
C LYS A 150 10.28 21.61 3.71
N ILE A 151 11.16 21.55 4.72
CA ILE A 151 12.38 20.72 4.67
C ILE A 151 11.99 19.24 4.61
N GLY A 152 11.04 18.82 5.44
CA GLY A 152 10.54 17.45 5.45
C GLY A 152 9.89 17.06 4.12
N THR A 153 9.12 17.96 3.51
CA THR A 153 8.53 17.75 2.18
C THR A 153 9.60 17.59 1.10
N ILE A 154 10.67 18.39 1.13
CA ILE A 154 11.80 18.26 0.18
C ILE A 154 12.47 16.89 0.34
N ILE A 155 12.76 16.47 1.57
CA ILE A 155 13.35 15.15 1.85
C ILE A 155 12.44 14.04 1.35
N MET A 156 11.13 14.13 1.63
CA MET A 156 10.16 13.15 1.15
C MET A 156 10.16 13.04 -0.37
N VAL A 157 10.09 14.16 -1.09
CA VAL A 157 10.12 14.17 -2.56
C VAL A 157 11.42 13.57 -3.08
N ALA A 158 12.56 13.91 -2.49
CA ALA A 158 13.85 13.35 -2.86
C ALA A 158 13.91 11.83 -2.67
N VAL A 159 13.43 11.32 -1.53
CA VAL A 159 13.38 9.87 -1.26
C VAL A 159 12.48 9.15 -2.26
N ILE A 160 11.27 9.67 -2.50
CA ILE A 160 10.35 9.09 -3.48
C ILE A 160 10.99 9.09 -4.88
N MET A 161 11.62 10.20 -5.28
CA MET A 161 12.28 10.31 -6.57
C MET A 161 13.41 9.29 -6.73
N VAL A 162 14.28 9.15 -5.72
CA VAL A 162 15.37 8.16 -5.73
C VAL A 162 14.81 6.74 -5.80
N MET A 163 13.76 6.42 -5.04
CA MET A 163 13.10 5.12 -5.10
C MET A 163 12.51 4.85 -6.47
N THR A 164 11.78 5.81 -7.05
CA THR A 164 11.16 5.66 -8.37
C THR A 164 12.20 5.49 -9.46
N ILE A 165 13.24 6.34 -9.50
CA ILE A 165 14.34 6.24 -10.47
C ILE A 165 15.09 4.91 -10.30
N GLY A 166 15.34 4.50 -9.07
CA GLY A 166 16.00 3.22 -8.78
C GLY A 166 15.19 2.03 -9.29
N ILE A 167 13.88 2.00 -9.02
CA ILE A 167 12.99 0.94 -9.48
C ILE A 167 12.89 0.94 -11.01
N THR A 168 12.67 2.09 -11.65
CA THR A 168 12.53 2.17 -13.11
C THR A 168 13.83 1.83 -13.84
N THR A 169 14.97 2.29 -13.32
CA THR A 169 16.30 1.98 -13.87
C THR A 169 16.63 0.50 -13.70
N PHE A 170 16.32 -0.09 -12.54
CA PHE A 170 16.49 -1.53 -12.33
C PHE A 170 15.64 -2.36 -13.29
N ILE A 171 14.39 -1.95 -13.54
CA ILE A 171 13.51 -2.60 -14.51
C ILE A 171 14.06 -2.44 -15.94
N ALA A 172 14.49 -1.22 -16.32
CA ALA A 172 15.04 -0.95 -17.64
C ALA A 172 16.33 -1.75 -17.93
N LEU A 173 17.20 -1.92 -16.94
CA LEU A 173 18.44 -2.68 -17.06
C LEU A 173 18.23 -4.21 -17.16
N ARG A 174 17.10 -4.73 -16.65
CA ARG A 174 16.76 -6.16 -16.73
C ARG A 174 16.10 -6.57 -18.06
N GLY A 175 15.67 -5.62 -18.89
CA GLY A 175 15.06 -5.86 -20.21
C GLY A 175 13.70 -6.59 -20.18
N GLU A 176 13.17 -6.93 -21.37
CA GLU A 176 11.86 -7.59 -21.57
C GLU A 176 11.71 -8.93 -20.83
N ASN A 177 12.82 -9.55 -20.43
CA ASN A 177 12.85 -10.83 -19.72
C ASN A 177 12.48 -10.73 -18.23
N PHE A 178 12.40 -9.52 -17.65
CA PHE A 178 12.03 -9.35 -16.24
C PHE A 178 10.59 -9.82 -15.95
N LEU A 179 9.66 -9.49 -16.84
CA LEU A 179 8.24 -9.86 -16.70
C LEU A 179 7.95 -11.28 -17.22
N GLN A 180 8.74 -11.80 -18.17
CA GLN A 180 8.64 -13.20 -18.60
C GLN A 180 9.04 -14.18 -17.48
N GLY A 181 9.98 -13.80 -16.60
CA GLY A 181 10.34 -14.54 -15.38
C GLY A 181 9.41 -14.30 -14.18
N PHE A 182 8.26 -13.65 -14.39
CA PHE A 182 7.19 -13.46 -13.41
C PHE A 182 5.98 -14.35 -13.72
N SER A 183 6.17 -15.49 -14.39
CA SER A 183 5.13 -16.53 -14.39
C SER A 183 4.97 -17.04 -12.96
N MET A 184 3.72 -17.02 -12.45
CA MET A 184 3.42 -17.49 -11.10
C MET A 184 3.93 -18.92 -10.87
N GLU A 185 3.85 -19.79 -11.90
CA GLU A 185 4.38 -21.17 -11.86
C GLU A 185 5.86 -21.25 -11.46
N THR A 186 6.72 -20.32 -11.89
CA THR A 186 8.17 -20.38 -11.56
C THR A 186 8.49 -19.76 -10.20
N ARG A 187 7.53 -19.09 -9.56
CA ARG A 187 7.74 -18.34 -8.30
C ARG A 187 6.86 -18.82 -7.15
N MET A 188 6.01 -19.82 -7.35
CA MET A 188 5.25 -20.48 -6.29
C MET A 188 6.16 -21.07 -5.20
N ASP A 189 7.39 -21.47 -5.57
CA ASP A 189 8.40 -21.94 -4.62
C ASP A 189 9.00 -20.85 -3.72
N LEU A 190 8.77 -19.56 -4.05
CA LEU A 190 9.27 -18.45 -3.24
C LEU A 190 8.35 -18.20 -2.05
N ASN A 191 8.85 -18.55 -0.87
CA ASN A 191 8.16 -18.29 0.39
C ASN A 191 8.27 -16.80 0.78
N PHE A 192 7.18 -16.04 0.62
CA PHE A 192 7.10 -14.62 1.01
C PHE A 192 6.72 -14.40 2.48
N TRP A 193 6.46 -15.44 3.27
CA TRP A 193 6.14 -15.28 4.70
C TRP A 193 7.19 -14.52 5.51
N PRO A 194 8.49 -14.79 5.36
CA PRO A 194 9.52 -14.04 6.06
C PRO A 194 9.45 -12.54 5.72
N LEU A 195 9.21 -12.21 4.45
CA LEU A 195 9.08 -10.82 4.02
C LEU A 195 7.82 -10.16 4.61
N ALA A 196 6.70 -10.88 4.66
CA ALA A 196 5.46 -10.38 5.25
C ALA A 196 5.62 -10.09 6.74
N LEU A 197 6.33 -10.95 7.48
CA LEU A 197 6.65 -10.74 8.89
C LEU A 197 7.56 -9.54 9.08
N ILE A 198 8.63 -9.41 8.29
CA ILE A 198 9.53 -8.26 8.33
C ILE A 198 8.76 -6.96 8.04
N ALA A 199 7.89 -6.98 7.03
CA ALA A 199 7.07 -5.83 6.66
C ALA A 199 6.08 -5.45 7.77
N ALA A 200 5.46 -6.42 8.43
CA ALA A 200 4.56 -6.17 9.57
C ALA A 200 5.32 -5.55 10.75
N VAL A 201 6.49 -6.09 11.09
CA VAL A 201 7.36 -5.54 12.14
C VAL A 201 7.80 -4.12 11.79
N PHE A 202 8.31 -3.91 10.58
CA PHE A 202 8.67 -2.59 10.06
C PHE A 202 7.49 -1.61 10.13
N TYR A 203 6.30 -2.03 9.73
CA TYR A 203 5.08 -1.22 9.78
C TYR A 203 4.72 -0.76 11.19
N LEU A 204 4.82 -1.65 12.18
CA LEU A 204 4.57 -1.28 13.58
C LEU A 204 5.64 -0.31 14.12
N PHE A 205 6.92 -0.53 13.78
CA PHE A 205 7.99 0.38 14.16
C PHE A 205 7.84 1.76 13.53
N THR A 206 7.48 1.83 12.24
CA THR A 206 7.26 3.09 11.52
C THR A 206 6.03 3.82 12.04
N ALA A 207 4.95 3.13 12.39
CA ALA A 207 3.79 3.73 13.06
C ALA A 207 4.15 4.31 14.44
N ALA A 208 4.94 3.58 15.23
CA ALA A 208 5.44 4.07 16.52
C ALA A 208 6.36 5.29 16.36
N ALA A 209 7.28 5.26 15.39
CA ALA A 209 8.16 6.36 15.06
C ALA A 209 7.38 7.60 14.59
N ALA A 210 6.37 7.42 13.74
CA ALA A 210 5.46 8.48 13.32
C ALA A 210 4.70 9.08 14.50
N ALA A 211 4.21 8.24 15.43
CA ALA A 211 3.55 8.70 16.63
C ALA A 211 4.49 9.49 17.56
N MET A 212 5.80 9.21 17.55
CA MET A 212 6.82 9.98 18.27
C MET A 212 7.14 11.30 17.57
N PHE A 213 7.36 11.28 16.25
CA PHE A 213 7.63 12.47 15.45
C PHE A 213 6.51 13.49 15.50
N THR A 214 5.27 13.02 15.60
CA THR A 214 4.12 13.90 15.67
C THR A 214 3.93 14.57 17.03
N ARG A 215 4.59 14.12 18.12
CA ARG A 215 4.36 14.67 19.47
C ARG A 215 4.64 16.16 19.58
N LYS A 216 5.67 16.67 18.89
CA LYS A 216 6.18 18.04 19.03
C LYS A 216 5.73 19.00 17.92
N ILE A 217 4.71 18.65 17.13
CA ILE A 217 4.25 19.52 16.05
C ILE A 217 3.44 20.68 16.63
N GLU A 218 3.84 21.91 16.32
CA GLU A 218 2.97 23.08 16.44
C GLU A 218 1.92 23.00 15.32
N VAL A 219 0.66 22.79 15.68
CA VAL A 219 -0.43 22.88 14.70
C VAL A 219 -0.67 24.37 14.47
N ARG A 220 -0.06 24.92 13.43
CA ARG A 220 -0.41 26.24 12.91
C ARG A 220 -1.70 26.06 12.11
N VAL A 221 -2.83 26.40 12.74
CA VAL A 221 -4.14 26.49 12.09
C VAL A 221 -4.17 27.76 11.25
#